data_AF-A0A6N0LXL1-F1
#
_entry.id   AF-A0A6N0LXL1-F1
#
_cell.length_a   1.000
_cell.length_b   1.000
_cell.length_c   1.000
_cell.angle_alpha   90.00
_cell.angle_beta   90.00
_cell.angle_gamma   90.00
#
_symmetry.space_group_name_H-M   'P 1'
#
loop_
_entity.id
_entity.type
_entity.pdbx_description
1 polymer ?
#
loop_
_entity_poly.entity_id
_entity_poly.type
_entity_poly.pdbx_seq_one_letter_code
_entity_poly.pdbx_strand_id
1 'polypeptide(L)'
;MRDKAFVHIIESPSDEDMLDGRTEGKSLASLLTLAGIPHCYNLVATEKTLRIALYKSLPHEIEKTGGKFPILHFSMHGNPGGIGLTDNRVITWDELCHLIMPVQQLLQEASLDLLICMSSCHGSFGSQMAQTKQGYIPFKFLIGNRDSVPWDDAAVAYKVFYHLLFKGLDLNHCYEVMQLASHNNKFEVYNGQEVHLNWINYNQQIRQRLIEETAQRLQRRRIIF
;
A
#
# COMPACT_ATOMS: atom_id res chain seq x y z
N MET A 1 16.47 8.22 -8.94
CA MET A 1 16.05 7.45 -7.75
C MET A 1 17.13 6.49 -7.24
N ARG A 2 18.06 5.99 -8.07
CA ARG A 2 19.01 4.91 -7.69
C ARG A 2 19.66 5.04 -6.31
N ASP A 3 20.12 6.24 -5.95
CA ASP A 3 20.74 6.49 -4.64
C ASP A 3 19.83 7.16 -3.60
N LYS A 4 18.56 7.39 -3.94
CA LYS A 4 17.61 8.15 -3.12
C LYS A 4 16.55 7.31 -2.44
N ALA A 5 16.39 6.04 -2.82
CA ALA A 5 15.35 5.16 -2.30
C ALA A 5 15.88 3.75 -1.99
N PHE A 6 15.12 2.96 -1.24
CA PHE A 6 15.31 1.53 -1.06
C PHE A 6 13.97 0.80 -1.02
N VAL A 7 13.96 -0.49 -1.34
CA VAL A 7 12.75 -1.33 -1.31
C VAL A 7 12.76 -2.23 -0.08
N HIS A 8 11.77 -2.10 0.78
CA HIS A 8 11.55 -3.00 1.90
C HIS A 8 10.46 -4.01 1.54
N ILE A 9 10.87 -5.23 1.22
CA ILE A 9 9.99 -6.33 0.85
C ILE A 9 9.52 -7.04 2.11
N ILE A 10 8.21 -7.08 2.31
CA ILE A 10 7.52 -7.85 3.35
C ILE A 10 6.69 -8.90 2.64
N GLU A 11 7.10 -10.17 2.76
CA GLU A 11 6.45 -11.29 2.08
C GLU A 11 5.69 -12.16 3.09
N SER A 12 4.44 -12.50 2.80
CA SER A 12 3.62 -13.43 3.58
C SER A 12 2.85 -14.37 2.64
N PRO A 13 3.52 -15.40 2.10
CA PRO A 13 2.88 -16.41 1.25
C PRO A 13 1.96 -17.32 2.10
N SER A 14 1.03 -18.05 1.47
CA SER A 14 0.32 -19.12 2.18
C SER A 14 1.29 -20.26 2.53
N ASP A 15 0.87 -21.16 3.41
CA ASP A 15 1.63 -22.37 3.72
C ASP A 15 1.79 -23.27 2.49
N GLU A 16 0.77 -23.40 1.65
CA GLU A 16 0.91 -24.14 0.38
C GLU A 16 1.91 -23.50 -0.57
N ASP A 17 1.83 -22.17 -0.73
CA ASP A 17 2.76 -21.45 -1.61
C ASP A 17 4.21 -21.55 -1.12
N MET A 18 4.44 -21.54 0.20
CA MET A 18 5.78 -21.80 0.76
C MET A 18 6.28 -23.20 0.43
N LEU A 19 5.42 -24.21 0.55
CA LEU A 19 5.78 -25.60 0.24
C LEU A 19 6.11 -25.78 -1.25
N ASP A 20 5.38 -25.10 -2.12
CA ASP A 20 5.61 -25.10 -3.56
C ASP A 20 6.75 -24.17 -4.00
N GLY A 21 7.39 -23.46 -3.06
CA GLY A 21 8.48 -22.52 -3.33
C GLY A 21 8.05 -21.27 -4.09
N ARG A 22 6.76 -21.00 -4.17
CA ARG A 22 6.20 -19.84 -4.85
C ARG A 22 6.32 -18.62 -3.93
N THR A 23 7.32 -17.78 -4.22
CA THR A 23 7.69 -16.63 -3.39
C THR A 23 8.04 -15.44 -4.29
N GLU A 24 7.04 -14.61 -4.60
CA GLU A 24 7.21 -13.45 -5.48
C GLU A 24 8.24 -12.46 -4.94
N GLY A 25 8.12 -12.08 -3.66
CA GLY A 25 9.01 -11.17 -2.97
C GLY A 25 10.46 -11.67 -2.91
N LYS A 26 10.68 -12.97 -2.73
CA LYS A 26 12.03 -13.57 -2.82
C LYS A 26 12.60 -13.51 -4.25
N SER A 27 11.76 -13.77 -5.25
CA SER A 27 12.16 -13.64 -6.65
C SER A 27 12.45 -12.17 -7.03
N LEU A 28 11.68 -11.23 -6.49
CA LEU A 28 11.91 -9.79 -6.65
C LEU A 28 13.23 -9.38 -5.99
N ALA A 29 13.51 -9.80 -4.75
CA ALA A 29 14.77 -9.52 -4.07
C ALA A 29 16.00 -9.97 -4.89
N SER A 30 15.89 -11.12 -5.57
CA SER A 30 16.94 -11.62 -6.46
C SER A 30 17.18 -10.69 -7.65
N LEU A 31 16.12 -10.15 -8.25
CA LEU A 31 16.23 -9.14 -9.31
C LEU A 31 16.82 -7.82 -8.78
N LEU A 32 16.37 -7.33 -7.63
CA LEU A 32 16.88 -6.09 -7.04
C LEU A 32 18.38 -6.21 -6.73
N THR A 33 18.83 -7.37 -6.25
CA THR A 33 20.25 -7.69 -6.06
C THR A 33 21.01 -7.56 -7.37
N LEU A 34 20.54 -8.22 -8.43
CA LEU A 34 21.17 -8.17 -9.76
C LEU A 34 21.23 -6.75 -10.33
N ALA A 35 20.20 -5.94 -10.10
CA ALA A 35 20.11 -4.56 -10.55
C ALA A 35 20.95 -3.57 -9.71
N GLY A 36 21.52 -4.01 -8.58
CA GLY A 36 22.19 -3.14 -7.61
C GLY A 36 21.22 -2.13 -7.00
N ILE A 37 19.97 -2.53 -6.75
CA ILE A 37 18.95 -1.72 -6.11
C ILE A 37 18.97 -2.00 -4.59
N PRO A 38 19.14 -0.98 -3.73
CA PRO A 38 19.09 -1.15 -2.28
C PRO A 38 17.74 -1.74 -1.85
N HIS A 39 17.78 -2.84 -1.11
CA HIS A 39 16.58 -3.49 -0.62
C HIS A 39 16.85 -4.31 0.65
N CYS A 40 15.77 -4.63 1.36
CA CYS A 40 15.75 -5.65 2.40
C CYS A 40 14.53 -6.56 2.19
N TYR A 41 14.62 -7.77 2.72
CA TYR A 41 13.59 -8.79 2.58
C TYR A 41 13.25 -9.38 3.95
N ASN A 42 11.97 -9.40 4.29
CA ASN A 42 11.45 -10.04 5.49
C ASN A 42 10.31 -10.98 5.11
N LEU A 43 10.51 -12.28 5.35
CA LEU A 43 9.43 -13.25 5.39
C LEU A 43 8.69 -13.09 6.73
N VAL A 44 7.39 -12.84 6.68
CA VAL A 44 6.53 -12.67 7.85
C VAL A 44 5.39 -13.69 7.80
N ALA A 45 5.11 -14.33 8.93
CA ALA A 45 4.08 -15.36 9.01
C ALA A 45 2.90 -14.99 9.90
N THR A 46 3.11 -14.06 10.84
CA THR A 46 2.17 -13.66 11.89
C THR A 46 2.15 -12.15 12.05
N GLU A 47 1.13 -11.59 12.71
CA GLU A 47 1.08 -10.16 13.03
C GLU A 47 2.32 -9.72 13.84
N LYS A 48 2.81 -10.59 14.73
CA LYS A 48 4.03 -10.32 15.52
C LYS A 48 5.24 -10.12 14.61
N THR A 49 5.43 -10.97 13.61
CA THR A 49 6.55 -10.84 12.66
C THR A 49 6.36 -9.66 11.71
N LEU A 50 5.11 -9.33 11.34
CA LEU A 50 4.79 -8.12 10.58
C LEU A 50 5.18 -6.85 11.36
N ARG A 51 4.82 -6.78 12.65
CA ARG A 51 5.23 -5.67 13.54
C ARG A 51 6.75 -5.57 13.66
N ILE A 52 7.48 -6.69 13.69
CA ILE A 52 8.96 -6.67 13.70
C ILE A 52 9.50 -6.12 12.38
N ALA A 53 8.93 -6.48 11.23
CA ALA A 53 9.32 -5.93 9.94
C ALA A 53 9.10 -4.41 9.91
N LEU A 54 7.92 -3.93 10.33
CA LEU A 54 7.55 -2.51 10.30
C LEU A 54 8.27 -1.66 11.35
N TYR A 55 8.43 -2.13 12.58
CA TYR A 55 8.89 -1.29 13.70
C TYR A 55 10.34 -1.50 14.11
N LYS A 56 11.01 -2.53 13.57
CA LYS A 56 12.43 -2.78 13.83
C LYS A 56 13.23 -2.81 12.54
N SER A 57 12.80 -3.62 11.59
CA SER A 57 13.57 -3.82 10.35
C SER A 57 13.55 -2.56 9.48
N LEU A 58 12.40 -1.91 9.34
CA LEU A 58 12.28 -0.70 8.51
C LEU A 58 13.11 0.47 9.08
N PRO A 59 12.96 0.88 10.36
CA PRO A 59 13.81 1.93 10.93
C PRO A 59 15.31 1.64 10.81
N HIS A 60 15.70 0.38 11.06
CA HIS A 60 17.10 -0.05 10.92
C HIS A 60 17.62 0.16 9.50
N GLU A 61 16.84 -0.21 8.48
CA GLU A 61 17.26 -0.04 7.08
C GLU A 61 17.23 1.43 6.64
N ILE A 62 16.34 2.27 7.18
CA ILE A 62 16.37 3.72 6.96
C ILE A 62 17.69 4.30 7.47
N GLU A 63 18.11 3.98 8.71
CA GLU A 63 19.39 4.43 9.26
C GLU A 63 20.57 3.93 8.42
N LYS A 64 20.61 2.61 8.15
CA LYS A 64 21.69 1.96 7.40
C LYS A 64 21.84 2.50 5.97
N THR A 65 20.74 2.93 5.34
CA THR A 65 20.77 3.52 4.01
C THR A 65 21.07 5.02 4.01
N GLY A 66 21.21 5.66 5.18
CA GLY A 66 21.46 7.09 5.31
C GLY A 66 20.22 7.94 5.08
N GLY A 67 19.04 7.45 5.46
CA GLY A 67 17.77 8.17 5.31
C GLY A 67 17.21 8.16 3.89
N LYS A 68 17.43 7.07 3.12
CA LYS A 68 16.81 6.94 1.79
C LYS A 68 15.29 6.82 1.91
N PHE A 69 14.59 7.30 0.89
CA PHE A 69 13.15 7.19 0.74
C PHE A 69 12.69 5.72 0.76
N PRO A 70 11.87 5.30 1.74
CA PRO A 70 11.43 3.93 1.86
C PRO A 70 10.28 3.61 0.89
N ILE A 71 10.37 2.44 0.27
CA ILE A 71 9.28 1.84 -0.50
C ILE A 71 8.87 0.54 0.20
N LEU A 72 7.70 0.51 0.83
CA LEU A 72 7.15 -0.73 1.38
C LEU A 72 6.53 -1.55 0.25
N HIS A 73 7.00 -2.79 0.09
CA HIS A 73 6.44 -3.74 -0.87
C HIS A 73 5.82 -4.91 -0.09
N PHE A 74 4.49 -5.02 -0.13
CA PHE A 74 3.77 -6.14 0.48
C PHE A 74 3.52 -7.20 -0.58
N SER A 75 4.12 -8.37 -0.41
CA SER A 75 3.97 -9.54 -1.29
C SER A 75 3.22 -10.64 -0.55
N MET A 76 1.90 -10.67 -0.70
CA MET A 76 1.02 -11.53 0.10
C MET A 76 -0.36 -11.63 -0.50
N HIS A 77 -1.15 -12.60 -0.03
CA HIS A 77 -2.55 -12.71 -0.42
C HIS A 77 -3.37 -11.50 0.05
N GLY A 78 -4.46 -11.22 -0.64
CA GLY A 78 -5.32 -10.09 -0.33
C GLY A 78 -6.74 -10.26 -0.83
N ASN A 79 -7.65 -9.48 -0.26
CA ASN A 79 -9.05 -9.42 -0.63
C ASN A 79 -9.58 -7.99 -0.39
N PRO A 80 -10.83 -7.67 -0.77
CA PRO A 80 -11.38 -6.33 -0.57
C PRO A 80 -11.35 -5.82 0.87
N GLY A 81 -11.24 -6.71 1.88
CA GLY A 81 -11.20 -6.37 3.29
C GLY A 81 -9.80 -6.24 3.90
N GLY A 82 -8.74 -6.74 3.27
CA GLY A 82 -7.39 -6.70 3.85
C GLY A 82 -6.35 -7.61 3.19
N ILE A 83 -5.25 -7.81 3.89
CA ILE A 83 -4.13 -8.70 3.51
C ILE A 83 -4.12 -9.96 4.36
N GLY A 84 -3.75 -11.09 3.76
CA GLY A 84 -3.61 -12.38 4.43
C GLY A 84 -2.18 -12.62 4.87
N LEU A 85 -2.02 -13.18 6.06
CA LEU A 85 -0.75 -13.69 6.58
C LEU A 85 -0.69 -15.21 6.46
N THR A 86 0.53 -15.76 6.50
CA THR A 86 0.78 -17.21 6.45
C THR A 86 0.03 -18.00 7.53
N ASP A 87 -0.18 -17.43 8.72
CA ASP A 87 -0.95 -18.06 9.81
C ASP A 87 -2.47 -18.02 9.61
N ASN A 88 -2.92 -17.75 8.38
CA ASN A 88 -4.32 -17.57 7.96
C ASN A 88 -5.03 -16.37 8.60
N ARG A 89 -4.30 -15.50 9.31
CA ARG A 89 -4.88 -14.25 9.80
C ARG A 89 -5.06 -13.27 8.65
N VAL A 90 -6.23 -12.64 8.59
CA VAL A 90 -6.45 -11.47 7.76
C VAL A 90 -6.23 -10.22 8.61
N ILE A 91 -5.35 -9.33 8.16
CA ILE A 91 -5.19 -7.97 8.68
C ILE A 91 -6.05 -7.06 7.82
N THR A 92 -7.08 -6.47 8.41
CA THR A 92 -7.99 -5.55 7.71
C THR A 92 -7.25 -4.29 7.27
N TRP A 93 -7.80 -3.56 6.29
CA TRP A 93 -7.22 -2.26 5.90
C TRP A 93 -7.15 -1.27 7.06
N ASP A 94 -8.15 -1.27 7.95
CA ASP A 94 -8.14 -0.42 9.15
C ASP A 94 -7.02 -0.84 10.13
N GLU A 95 -6.86 -2.14 10.40
CA GLU A 95 -5.73 -2.63 11.20
C GLU A 95 -4.38 -2.31 10.56
N LEU A 96 -4.25 -2.46 9.24
CA LEU A 96 -3.03 -2.13 8.51
C LEU A 96 -2.73 -0.62 8.59
N CYS A 97 -3.74 0.24 8.52
CA CYS A 97 -3.59 1.67 8.74
C CYS A 97 -3.00 1.95 10.14
N HIS A 98 -3.59 1.36 11.18
CA HIS A 98 -3.08 1.47 12.56
C HIS A 98 -1.65 0.91 12.70
N LEU A 99 -1.31 -0.14 11.95
CA LEU A 99 0.04 -0.69 11.93
C LEU A 99 1.04 0.25 11.26
N ILE A 100 0.63 0.98 10.22
CA ILE A 100 1.50 1.89 9.47
C ILE A 100 1.64 3.26 10.16
N MET A 101 0.66 3.70 10.95
CA MET A 101 0.69 5.01 11.61
C MET A 101 2.01 5.32 12.37
N PRO A 102 2.56 4.42 13.22
CA PRO A 102 3.85 4.67 13.87
C PRO A 102 5.02 4.81 12.89
N VAL A 103 4.98 4.08 11.77
CA VAL A 103 5.96 4.21 10.69
C VAL A 103 5.83 5.59 10.04
N GLN A 104 4.62 6.02 9.72
CA GLN A 104 4.39 7.32 9.11
C GLN A 104 4.87 8.48 10.00
N GLN A 105 4.66 8.39 11.32
CA GLN A 105 5.16 9.38 12.27
C GLN A 105 6.70 9.44 12.27
N LEU A 106 7.36 8.29 12.33
CA LEU A 106 8.83 8.20 12.24
C LEU A 106 9.34 8.85 10.95
N LEU A 107 8.69 8.58 9.81
CA LEU A 107 9.08 9.16 8.53
C LEU A 107 8.87 10.67 8.47
N GLN A 108 7.79 11.19 9.06
CA GLN A 108 7.56 12.63 9.16
C GLN A 108 8.66 13.33 9.98
N GLU A 109 9.08 12.74 11.11
CA GLU A 109 10.20 13.25 11.91
C GLU A 109 11.51 13.29 11.10
N ALA A 110 11.70 12.32 10.20
CA ALA A 110 12.82 12.26 9.26
C ALA A 110 12.63 13.10 7.96
N SER A 111 11.50 13.82 7.81
CA SER A 111 11.12 14.51 6.56
C SER A 111 11.11 13.60 5.33
N LEU A 112 10.70 12.35 5.53
CA LEU A 112 10.54 11.34 4.49
C LEU A 112 9.07 11.06 4.22
N ASP A 113 8.79 10.77 2.96
CA ASP A 113 7.50 10.29 2.48
C ASP A 113 7.52 8.76 2.35
N LEU A 114 6.34 8.13 2.23
CA LEU A 114 6.20 6.68 2.07
C LEU A 114 5.49 6.31 0.76
N LEU A 115 6.11 5.42 -0.02
CA LEU A 115 5.45 4.72 -1.13
C LEU A 115 5.10 3.30 -0.69
N ILE A 116 3.86 2.89 -0.90
CA ILE A 116 3.38 1.52 -0.68
C ILE A 116 3.10 0.86 -2.02
N CYS A 117 3.61 -0.35 -2.20
CA CYS A 117 3.34 -1.23 -3.33
C CYS A 117 2.69 -2.51 -2.81
N MET A 118 1.46 -2.76 -3.22
CA MET A 118 0.66 -3.91 -2.83
C MET A 118 0.70 -4.96 -3.96
N SER A 119 1.59 -5.94 -3.82
CA SER A 119 1.63 -7.18 -4.61
C SER A 119 0.67 -8.19 -3.99
N SER A 120 -0.61 -7.82 -4.01
CA SER A 120 -1.71 -8.58 -3.42
C SER A 120 -2.97 -8.41 -4.26
N CYS A 121 -3.81 -9.47 -4.31
CA CYS A 121 -5.15 -9.37 -4.86
C CYS A 121 -5.93 -8.26 -4.13
N HIS A 122 -6.64 -7.42 -4.89
CA HIS A 122 -7.37 -6.26 -4.36
C HIS A 122 -6.49 -5.28 -3.57
N GLY A 123 -5.17 -5.28 -3.78
CA GLY A 123 -4.24 -4.38 -3.08
C GLY A 123 -4.58 -2.90 -3.22
N SER A 124 -5.28 -2.49 -4.28
CA SER A 124 -5.73 -1.11 -4.47
C SER A 124 -6.78 -0.64 -3.45
N PHE A 125 -7.48 -1.58 -2.80
CA PHE A 125 -8.40 -1.30 -1.70
C PHE A 125 -7.67 -0.76 -0.46
N GLY A 126 -6.36 -0.99 -0.34
CA GLY A 126 -5.53 -0.33 0.68
C GLY A 126 -5.55 1.19 0.60
N SER A 127 -5.98 1.78 -0.53
CA SER A 127 -6.22 3.23 -0.63
C SER A 127 -7.23 3.74 0.41
N GLN A 128 -8.16 2.89 0.87
CA GLN A 128 -9.14 3.21 1.91
C GLN A 128 -8.49 3.61 3.24
N MET A 129 -7.24 3.21 3.50
CA MET A 129 -6.52 3.62 4.71
C MET A 129 -6.36 5.15 4.81
N ALA A 130 -6.38 5.88 3.69
CA ALA A 130 -6.34 7.34 3.68
C ALA A 130 -7.69 8.01 4.03
N GLN A 131 -8.78 7.24 4.16
CA GLN A 131 -10.12 7.71 4.51
C GLN A 131 -10.29 7.89 6.03
N THR A 132 -9.35 8.59 6.66
CA THR A 132 -9.28 8.74 8.12
C THR A 132 -9.92 10.05 8.61
N LYS A 133 -10.52 10.04 9.80
CA LYS A 133 -10.96 11.27 10.50
C LYS A 133 -9.82 12.00 11.19
N GLN A 134 -8.71 11.32 11.45
CA GLN A 134 -7.65 11.84 12.32
C GLN A 134 -6.62 12.69 11.55
N GLY A 135 -6.77 12.84 10.24
CA GLY A 135 -5.85 13.62 9.38
C GLY A 135 -4.51 12.93 9.10
N TYR A 136 -4.26 11.74 9.66
CA TYR A 136 -3.06 10.94 9.41
C TYR A 136 -3.19 10.12 8.13
N ILE A 137 -2.53 10.58 7.07
CA ILE A 137 -2.51 9.87 5.79
C ILE A 137 -1.35 8.86 5.83
N PRO A 138 -1.61 7.54 5.72
CA PRO A 138 -0.61 6.51 6.01
C PRO A 138 0.42 6.31 4.89
N PHE A 139 0.26 6.97 3.75
CA PHE A 139 1.18 6.89 2.62
C PHE A 139 1.09 8.15 1.76
N LYS A 140 2.15 8.46 1.02
CA LYS A 140 2.09 9.47 -0.05
C LYS A 140 1.46 8.88 -1.31
N PHE A 141 1.95 7.71 -1.71
CA PHE A 141 1.44 6.96 -2.86
C PHE A 141 1.19 5.50 -2.49
N LEU A 142 0.13 4.92 -3.05
CA LEU A 142 -0.16 3.50 -2.99
C LEU A 142 -0.37 2.96 -4.41
N ILE A 143 0.33 1.88 -4.74
CA ILE A 143 0.15 1.14 -5.99
C ILE A 143 -0.41 -0.23 -5.64
N GLY A 144 -1.45 -0.68 -6.34
CA GLY A 144 -2.02 -2.02 -6.12
C GLY A 144 -2.96 -2.43 -7.24
N ASN A 145 -3.31 -3.71 -7.29
CA ASN A 145 -4.29 -4.21 -8.24
C ASN A 145 -5.72 -4.07 -7.68
N ARG A 146 -6.69 -3.63 -8.49
CA ARG A 146 -8.10 -3.50 -8.07
C ARG A 146 -8.87 -4.81 -7.99
N ASP A 147 -8.29 -5.90 -8.48
CA ASP A 147 -8.91 -7.22 -8.58
C ASP A 147 -7.90 -8.31 -8.16
N SER A 148 -8.25 -9.56 -8.37
CA SER A 148 -7.32 -10.67 -8.33
C SER A 148 -6.18 -10.48 -9.34
N VAL A 149 -4.96 -10.76 -8.90
CA VAL A 149 -3.75 -10.68 -9.71
C VAL A 149 -3.02 -12.02 -9.66
N PRO A 150 -2.80 -12.69 -10.80
CA PRO A 150 -1.90 -13.83 -10.86
C PRO A 150 -0.50 -13.47 -10.36
N TRP A 151 0.16 -14.38 -9.67
CA TRP A 151 1.48 -14.12 -9.08
C TRP A 151 2.59 -13.89 -10.12
N ASP A 152 2.51 -14.56 -11.26
CA ASP A 152 3.40 -14.34 -12.40
C ASP A 152 3.21 -12.93 -12.99
N ASP A 153 1.97 -12.47 -13.17
CA ASP A 153 1.67 -11.10 -13.59
C ASP A 153 2.25 -10.08 -12.60
N ALA A 154 1.99 -10.27 -11.30
CA ALA A 154 2.50 -9.37 -10.25
C ALA A 154 4.03 -9.34 -10.23
N ALA A 155 4.67 -10.50 -10.34
CA ALA A 155 6.12 -10.61 -10.37
C ALA A 155 6.72 -9.88 -11.59
N VAL A 156 6.14 -10.03 -12.79
CA VAL A 156 6.59 -9.31 -13.98
C VAL A 156 6.39 -7.80 -13.79
N ALA A 157 5.20 -7.39 -13.36
CA ALA A 157 4.83 -6.00 -13.17
C ALA A 157 5.80 -5.27 -12.23
N TYR A 158 6.03 -5.80 -11.03
CA TYR A 158 6.87 -5.14 -10.04
C TYR A 158 8.36 -5.17 -10.38
N LYS A 159 8.86 -6.23 -11.03
CA LYS A 159 10.25 -6.24 -11.53
C LYS A 159 10.50 -5.12 -12.53
N VAL A 160 9.56 -4.92 -13.47
CA VAL A 160 9.63 -3.84 -14.45
C VAL A 160 9.49 -2.48 -13.77
N PHE A 161 8.51 -2.34 -12.89
CA PHE A 161 8.27 -1.12 -12.11
C PHE A 161 9.53 -0.65 -11.39
N TYR A 162 10.17 -1.51 -10.59
CA TYR A 162 11.36 -1.13 -9.84
C TYR A 162 12.57 -0.89 -10.74
N HIS A 163 12.74 -1.67 -11.81
CA HIS A 163 13.82 -1.44 -12.77
C HIS A 163 13.76 -0.04 -13.37
N LEU A 164 12.58 0.42 -13.77
CA LEU A 164 12.36 1.74 -14.37
C LEU A 164 12.43 2.85 -13.31
N LEU A 165 11.79 2.65 -12.16
CA LEU A 165 11.78 3.62 -11.07
C LEU A 165 13.21 3.95 -10.65
N PHE A 166 14.05 2.95 -10.44
CA PHE A 166 15.44 3.15 -10.02
C PHE A 166 16.34 3.67 -11.15
N LYS A 167 15.93 3.55 -12.43
CA LYS A 167 16.53 4.27 -13.57
C LYS A 167 16.13 5.75 -13.66
N GLY A 168 15.23 6.20 -12.79
CA GLY A 168 14.86 7.61 -12.65
C GLY A 168 13.69 8.05 -13.52
N LEU A 169 12.91 7.11 -14.04
CA LEU A 169 11.65 7.43 -14.71
C LEU A 169 10.61 7.83 -13.65
N ASP A 170 9.65 8.65 -14.06
CA ASP A 170 8.59 9.12 -13.16
C ASP A 170 7.61 7.99 -12.81
N LEU A 171 6.86 8.20 -11.72
CA LEU A 171 5.97 7.19 -11.16
C LEU A 171 4.89 6.75 -12.15
N ASN A 172 4.30 7.68 -12.90
CA ASN A 172 3.23 7.40 -13.85
C ASN A 172 3.74 6.53 -14.99
N HIS A 173 4.90 6.87 -15.54
CA HIS A 173 5.50 6.07 -16.60
C HIS A 173 5.89 4.65 -16.11
N CYS A 174 6.43 4.53 -14.90
CA CYS A 174 6.73 3.20 -14.32
C CYS A 174 5.47 2.35 -14.17
N TYR A 175 4.37 2.97 -13.73
CA TYR A 175 3.07 2.34 -13.57
C TYR A 175 2.42 1.95 -14.91
N GLU A 176 2.51 2.77 -15.94
CA GLU A 176 1.99 2.44 -17.28
C GLU A 176 2.73 1.25 -17.88
N VAL A 177 4.06 1.23 -17.76
CA VAL A 177 4.88 0.15 -18.33
C VAL A 177 4.73 -1.16 -17.55
N MET A 178 4.52 -1.12 -16.22
CA MET A 178 4.23 -2.36 -15.48
C MET A 178 2.93 -3.02 -15.94
N GLN A 179 1.87 -2.23 -16.22
CA GLN A 179 0.61 -2.76 -16.74
C GLN A 179 0.78 -3.39 -18.13
N LEU A 180 1.56 -2.74 -19.00
CA LEU A 180 1.85 -3.25 -20.33
C LEU A 180 2.65 -4.56 -20.26
N ALA A 181 3.69 -4.61 -19.43
CA ALA A 181 4.58 -5.76 -19.33
C ALA A 181 3.91 -7.00 -18.75
N SER A 182 3.01 -6.83 -17.78
CA SER A 182 2.25 -7.93 -17.19
C SER A 182 0.94 -8.24 -17.91
N HIS A 183 0.64 -7.53 -19.01
CA HIS A 183 -0.66 -7.61 -19.68
C HIS A 183 -1.87 -7.42 -18.73
N ASN A 184 -1.70 -6.60 -17.69
CA ASN A 184 -2.69 -6.41 -16.63
C ASN A 184 -2.95 -4.93 -16.38
N ASN A 185 -4.06 -4.42 -16.93
CA ASN A 185 -4.46 -3.01 -16.83
C ASN A 185 -5.25 -2.66 -15.54
N LYS A 186 -5.20 -3.53 -14.52
CA LYS A 186 -5.94 -3.40 -13.27
C LYS A 186 -5.11 -2.86 -12.11
N PHE A 187 -3.82 -2.63 -12.31
CA PHE A 187 -3.04 -1.83 -11.36
C PHE A 187 -3.59 -0.40 -11.32
N GLU A 188 -3.47 0.26 -10.18
CA GLU A 188 -3.89 1.64 -9.97
C GLU A 188 -2.87 2.35 -9.07
N VAL A 189 -2.79 3.67 -9.18
CA VAL A 189 -1.95 4.52 -8.32
C VAL A 189 -2.86 5.51 -7.60
N TYR A 190 -2.68 5.61 -6.29
CA TYR A 190 -3.43 6.51 -5.43
C TYR A 190 -2.50 7.48 -4.73
N ASN A 191 -2.81 8.77 -4.80
CA ASN A 191 -2.22 9.78 -3.92
C ASN A 191 -3.02 9.85 -2.61
N GLY A 192 -2.35 9.67 -1.48
CA GLY A 192 -3.01 9.62 -0.17
C GLY A 192 -3.73 10.92 0.20
N GLN A 193 -3.17 12.08 -0.15
CA GLN A 193 -3.80 13.38 0.08
C GLN A 193 -5.06 13.56 -0.76
N GLU A 194 -5.01 13.17 -2.04
CA GLU A 194 -6.18 13.26 -2.92
C GLU A 194 -7.31 12.35 -2.46
N VAL A 195 -7.00 11.11 -2.07
CA VAL A 195 -7.99 10.17 -1.50
C VAL A 195 -8.63 10.76 -0.25
N HIS A 196 -7.81 11.32 0.66
CA HIS A 196 -8.29 11.92 1.89
C HIS A 196 -9.20 13.13 1.63
N LEU A 197 -8.78 14.06 0.76
CA LEU A 197 -9.57 15.24 0.41
C LEU A 197 -10.90 14.87 -0.25
N ASN A 198 -10.89 13.91 -1.17
CA ASN A 198 -12.11 13.42 -1.81
C ASN A 198 -13.09 12.84 -0.79
N TRP A 199 -12.59 12.10 0.20
CA TRP A 199 -13.39 11.53 1.27
C TRP A 199 -13.97 12.59 2.22
N ILE A 200 -13.20 13.63 2.59
CA ILE A 200 -13.72 14.76 3.39
C ILE A 200 -14.86 15.45 2.63
N ASN A 201 -14.62 15.79 1.36
CA ASN A 201 -15.59 16.48 0.52
C ASN A 201 -16.89 15.67 0.37
N TYR A 202 -16.76 14.37 0.13
CA TYR A 202 -17.91 13.46 0.07
C TYR A 202 -18.72 13.47 1.38
N ASN A 203 -18.06 13.33 2.53
CA ASN A 203 -18.73 13.34 3.82
C ASN A 203 -19.41 14.67 4.15
N GLN A 204 -18.81 15.79 3.75
CA GLN A 204 -19.41 17.12 3.90
C GLN A 204 -20.69 17.24 3.07
N GLN A 205 -20.68 16.76 1.83
CA GLN A 205 -21.87 16.76 0.96
C GLN A 205 -22.99 15.89 1.54
N ILE A 206 -22.67 14.69 2.05
CA ILE A 206 -23.67 13.81 2.68
C ILE A 206 -24.28 14.48 3.92
N ARG A 207 -23.47 15.09 4.78
CA ARG A 207 -23.97 15.83 5.96
C ARG A 207 -24.91 16.97 5.55
N GLN A 208 -24.54 17.74 4.52
CA GLN A 208 -25.35 18.85 4.03
C GLN A 208 -26.73 18.36 3.54
N ARG A 209 -26.77 17.28 2.75
CA ARG A 209 -28.03 16.68 2.28
C ARG A 209 -28.91 16.21 3.44
N LEU A 210 -28.34 15.56 4.45
CA LEU A 210 -29.09 15.08 5.62
C LEU A 210 -29.70 16.23 6.43
N ILE A 211 -28.99 17.36 6.55
CA ILE A 211 -29.50 18.57 7.22
C ILE A 211 -30.68 19.15 6.43
N GLU A 212 -30.54 19.27 5.10
CA GLU A 212 -31.59 19.80 4.22
C GLU A 212 -32.85 18.93 4.24
N GLU A 213 -32.70 17.61 4.13
CA GLU A 213 -33.82 16.66 4.23
C GLU A 213 -34.52 16.74 5.58
N THR A 214 -33.76 16.88 6.67
CA THR A 214 -34.32 17.03 8.02
C THR A 214 -35.10 18.35 8.17
N ALA A 215 -34.54 19.45 7.67
CA ALA A 215 -35.20 20.76 7.67
C ALA A 215 -36.51 20.73 6.86
N GLN A 216 -36.50 20.12 5.67
CA GLN A 216 -37.71 19.94 4.85
C GLN A 216 -38.77 19.08 5.55
N ARG A 217 -38.38 17.99 6.22
CA ARG A 217 -39.30 17.16 7.02
C ARG A 217 -39.94 17.93 8.17
N LEU A 218 -39.17 18.77 8.87
CA LEU A 218 -39.68 19.61 9.96
C LEU A 218 -40.63 20.70 9.46
N GLN A 219 -40.33 21.32 8.32
CA GLN A 219 -41.23 22.29 7.68
C GLN A 219 -42.56 21.65 7.26
N ARG A 220 -42.53 20.47 6.64
CA ARG A 220 -43.75 19.73 6.27
C ARG A 220 -44.61 19.36 7.48
N ARG A 221 -44.00 19.01 8.62
CA ARG A 221 -44.73 18.73 9.86
C ARG A 221 -45.39 19.96 10.48
N ARG A 222 -44.83 21.16 10.30
CA ARG A 222 -45.40 22.42 10.81
C ARG A 222 -46.60 22.94 10.01
N ILE A 223 -46.83 22.45 8.79
CA ILE A 223 -47.96 22.87 7.93
C ILE A 223 -49.23 22.03 8.19
N ILE A 224 -49.12 20.94 8.95
CA ILE A 224 -50.21 19.99 9.22
C ILE A 224 -50.87 20.22 10.61
N PHE A 225 -50.44 21.25 11.34
CA PHE A 225 -51.05 21.75 12.59
C PHE A 225 -51.44 23.21 12.44
#